data_AF-A0ABD2Q5P2-F1
#
_entry.id   AF-A0ABD2Q5P2-F1
#
_cell.length_a   1.000
_cell.length_b   1.000
_cell.length_c   1.000
_cell.angle_alpha   90.00
_cell.angle_beta   90.00
_cell.angle_gamma   90.00
#
_symmetry.space_group_name_H-M   'P 1'
#
loop_
_entity.id
_entity.type
_entity.pdbx_description
1 polymer ?
#
loop_
_entity_poly.entity_id
_entity_poly.type
_entity_poly.pdbx_seq_one_letter_code
_entity_poly.pdbx_strand_id
1 'polypeptide(L)'
;EKFRNLNRNFQEKAEGVLNECYREDEHRAQLIINHELLYYGRSSVIKLAAEGQSIKFMAHPCCQDFLTNTWNGQLSTKNSVIRFFMGIILGLTMPLLLPKIMLYKPKITAVAESPVS
;
A
#
# COMPACT_ATOMS: atom_id res chain seq x y z
N GLU A 1 -15.17 17.21 28.05
CA GLU A 1 -14.36 18.26 27.38
C GLU A 1 -12.85 18.16 27.65
N LYS A 2 -12.42 18.08 28.92
CA LYS A 2 -10.99 17.96 29.32
C LYS A 2 -10.19 16.88 28.57
N PHE A 3 -10.74 15.66 28.44
CA PHE A 3 -10.10 14.56 27.71
C PHE A 3 -9.84 14.90 26.24
N ARG A 4 -10.76 15.63 25.59
CA ARG A 4 -10.64 16.02 24.18
C ARG A 4 -9.51 17.03 23.96
N ASN A 5 -9.38 18.00 24.88
CA ASN A 5 -8.26 18.95 24.85
C ASN A 5 -6.93 18.28 25.17
N LEU A 6 -6.91 17.33 26.11
CA LEU A 6 -5.71 16.58 26.44
C LEU A 6 -5.23 15.76 25.24
N ASN A 7 -6.12 15.03 24.58
CA ASN A 7 -5.80 14.29 23.36
C ASN A 7 -5.26 15.21 22.26
N ARG A 8 -5.89 16.37 22.05
CA ARG A 8 -5.42 17.36 21.07
C ARG A 8 -4.00 17.85 21.40
N ASN A 9 -3.73 18.19 22.66
CA ASN A 9 -2.40 18.63 23.10
C ASN A 9 -1.33 17.54 22.94
N PHE A 10 -1.66 16.28 23.26
CA PHE A 10 -0.73 15.17 23.04
C PHE A 10 -0.48 14.92 21.56
N GLN A 11 -1.53 14.99 20.75
CA GLN A 11 -1.46 14.82 19.32
C GLN A 11 -0.60 15.91 18.67
N GLU A 12 -0.76 17.17 19.06
CA GLU A 12 0.06 18.29 18.57
C GLU A 12 1.54 18.16 18.99
N LYS A 13 1.81 17.65 20.20
CA LYS A 13 3.18 17.36 20.63
C LYS A 13 3.80 16.20 19.84
N ALA A 14 3.06 15.13 19.64
CA ALA A 14 3.51 13.97 18.86
C ALA A 14 3.78 14.37 17.40
N GLU A 15 2.91 15.19 16.81
CA GLU A 15 3.10 15.77 15.48
C GLU A 15 4.36 16.63 15.41
N GLY A 16 4.61 17.48 16.41
CA GLY A 16 5.85 18.27 16.48
C GLY A 16 7.12 17.42 16.53
N VAL A 17 7.13 16.35 17.33
CA VAL A 17 8.27 15.41 17.38
C VAL A 17 8.45 14.70 16.04
N LEU A 18 7.35 14.21 15.45
CA LEU A 18 7.41 13.56 14.14
C LEU A 18 7.91 14.51 13.05
N ASN A 19 7.49 15.77 13.07
CA ASN A 19 7.92 16.79 12.14
C ASN A 19 9.43 17.04 12.24
N GLU A 20 9.97 17.17 13.46
CA GLU A 20 11.42 17.34 13.63
C GLU A 20 12.20 16.10 13.17
N CYS A 21 11.74 14.89 13.49
CA CYS A 21 12.36 13.66 12.99
C CYS A 21 12.29 13.57 11.46
N TYR A 22 11.17 13.97 10.85
CA TYR A 22 10.97 13.96 9.40
C TYR A 22 11.88 14.98 8.70
N ARG A 23 12.07 16.16 9.31
CA ARG A 23 12.99 17.18 8.80
C ARG A 23 14.45 16.77 8.86
N GLU A 24 14.82 15.94 9.84
CA GLU A 24 16.18 15.40 9.95
C GLU A 24 16.43 14.27 8.94
N ASP A 25 15.56 13.27 8.89
CA ASP A 25 15.64 12.15 7.96
C ASP A 25 14.25 11.54 7.71
N GLU A 26 13.73 11.79 6.51
CA GLU A 26 12.41 11.33 6.07
C GLU A 26 12.27 9.81 6.15
N HIS A 27 13.31 9.06 5.73
CA HIS A 27 13.26 7.61 5.65
C HIS A 27 13.32 6.97 7.04
N ARG A 28 14.15 7.52 7.94
CA ARG A 28 14.20 7.05 9.34
C ARG A 28 12.91 7.38 10.08
N ALA A 29 12.31 8.54 9.85
CA ALA A 29 11.02 8.88 10.43
C ALA A 29 9.93 7.88 10.00
N GLN A 30 9.90 7.52 8.71
CA GLN A 30 9.00 6.49 8.19
C GLN A 30 9.23 5.10 8.82
N LEU A 31 10.48 4.72 9.07
CA LEU A 31 10.80 3.48 9.77
C LEU A 31 10.28 3.47 11.21
N ILE A 32 10.46 4.58 11.93
CA ILE A 32 10.04 4.72 13.33
C ILE A 32 8.52 4.58 13.46
N ILE A 33 7.74 5.20 12.57
CA ILE A 33 6.27 5.12 12.65
C ILE A 33 5.72 3.74 12.30
N ASN A 34 6.44 2.97 11.49
CA ASN A 34 6.06 1.61 11.09
C ASN A 34 6.63 0.53 12.03
N HIS A 35 7.61 0.86 12.86
CA HIS A 35 8.22 -0.08 13.79
C HIS A 35 7.20 -0.59 14.81
N GLU A 36 7.25 -1.90 15.12
CA GLU A 36 6.37 -2.50 16.12
C GLU A 36 6.79 -2.12 17.53
N LEU A 37 5.84 -1.66 18.34
CA LEU A 37 6.09 -1.36 19.75
C LEU A 37 5.75 -2.58 20.61
N LEU A 38 6.76 -3.20 21.20
CA LEU A 38 6.61 -4.39 22.06
C LEU A 38 5.68 -4.14 23.25
N TYR A 39 5.72 -2.92 23.81
CA TYR A 39 4.91 -2.54 24.98
C TYR A 39 3.47 -2.14 24.65
N TYR A 40 3.13 -2.00 23.36
CA TYR A 40 1.80 -1.62 22.89
C TYR A 40 1.14 -2.73 22.07
N GLY A 41 1.33 -3.98 22.51
CA GLY A 41 0.70 -5.14 21.87
C GLY A 41 1.27 -5.47 20.48
N ARG A 42 2.54 -5.12 20.21
CA ARG A 42 3.19 -5.25 18.89
C ARG A 42 2.49 -4.48 17.76
N SER A 43 1.76 -3.41 18.10
CA SER A 43 1.23 -2.47 17.10
C SER A 43 2.27 -1.42 16.74
N SER A 44 2.26 -0.96 15.49
CA SER A 44 3.06 0.17 15.04
C SER A 44 2.42 1.51 15.41
N VAL A 45 3.21 2.58 15.46
CA VAL A 45 2.72 3.94 15.78
C VAL A 45 1.60 4.35 14.81
N ILE A 46 1.78 4.07 13.51
CA ILE A 46 0.78 4.44 12.50
C ILE A 46 -0.54 3.69 12.68
N LYS A 47 -0.49 2.42 13.09
CA LYS A 47 -1.69 1.62 13.39
C LYS A 47 -2.40 2.15 14.64
N LEU A 48 -1.66 2.45 15.69
CA LEU A 48 -2.21 3.03 16.92
C LEU A 48 -2.83 4.41 16.68
N ALA A 49 -2.21 5.24 15.83
CA ALA A 49 -2.75 6.55 15.47
C ALA A 49 -4.07 6.44 14.69
N ALA A 50 -4.19 5.45 13.80
CA ALA A 50 -5.41 5.16 13.06
C ALA A 50 -6.54 4.66 13.99
N GLU A 51 -6.24 3.69 14.87
CA GLU A 51 -7.18 3.17 15.86
C GLU A 51 -7.61 4.24 16.87
N GLY A 52 -6.68 5.10 17.28
CA GLY A 52 -6.90 6.23 18.18
C GLY A 52 -7.54 7.46 17.53
N GLN A 53 -7.96 7.39 16.25
CA GLN A 53 -8.60 8.48 15.51
C GLN A 53 -7.80 9.80 15.55
N SER A 54 -6.48 9.70 15.51
CA SER A 54 -5.57 10.86 15.55
C SER A 54 -5.41 11.49 14.17
N ILE A 55 -6.50 12.04 13.63
CA ILE A 55 -6.58 12.47 12.21
C ILE A 55 -5.54 13.52 11.83
N LYS A 56 -5.30 14.55 12.66
CA LYS A 56 -4.23 15.55 12.38
C LYS A 56 -2.84 14.92 12.30
N PHE A 57 -2.54 13.92 13.13
CA PHE A 57 -1.23 13.27 13.13
C PHE A 57 -1.09 12.39 11.87
N MET A 58 -2.17 11.71 11.48
CA MET A 58 -2.22 10.93 10.23
C MET A 58 -2.13 11.81 8.98
N ALA A 59 -2.58 13.07 9.05
CA ALA A 59 -2.47 14.03 7.95
C ALA A 59 -1.05 14.59 7.76
N HIS A 60 -0.11 14.30 8.66
CA HIS A 60 1.28 14.72 8.54
C HIS A 60 1.92 14.14 7.26
N PRO A 61 2.75 14.90 6.51
CA PRO A 61 3.37 14.44 5.25
C PRO A 61 4.07 13.08 5.38
N CYS A 62 4.86 12.89 6.45
CA CYS A 62 5.52 11.61 6.76
C CYS A 62 4.56 10.39 6.72
N CYS A 63 3.35 10.53 7.28
CA CYS A 63 2.35 9.45 7.33
C CYS A 63 1.74 9.22 5.94
N GLN A 64 1.46 10.30 5.20
CA GLN A 64 0.90 10.23 3.84
C GLN A 64 1.88 9.61 2.86
N ASP A 65 3.16 9.98 2.93
CA ASP A 65 4.21 9.42 2.08
C ASP A 65 4.42 7.94 2.38
N PHE A 66 4.42 7.55 3.67
CA PHE A 66 4.49 6.14 4.05
C PHE A 66 3.30 5.33 3.52
N LEU A 67 2.07 5.85 3.67
CA LEU A 67 0.85 5.18 3.19
C LEU A 67 0.85 5.07 1.67
N THR A 68 1.30 6.13 0.98
CA THR A 68 1.43 6.17 -0.48
C THR A 68 2.45 5.14 -0.95
N ASN A 69 3.61 5.07 -0.32
CA ASN A 69 4.64 4.08 -0.64
C ASN A 69 4.14 2.65 -0.37
N THR A 70 3.44 2.43 0.75
CA THR A 70 2.85 1.12 1.09
C THR A 70 1.78 0.71 0.10
N TRP A 71 0.91 1.64 -0.31
CA TRP A 71 -0.13 1.41 -1.31
C TRP A 71 0.45 1.10 -2.69
N ASN A 72 1.50 1.82 -3.09
CA ASN A 72 2.17 1.61 -4.37
C ASN A 72 2.99 0.32 -4.40
N GLY A 73 3.48 -0.16 -3.25
CA GLY A 73 4.27 -1.38 -3.16
C GLY A 73 5.50 -1.33 -4.09
N GLN A 74 5.67 -2.34 -4.95
CA GLN A 74 6.73 -2.35 -5.98
C GLN A 74 6.29 -1.76 -7.34
N LEU A 75 5.06 -1.27 -7.44
CA LEU A 75 4.50 -0.73 -8.67
C LEU A 75 4.73 0.78 -8.70
N SER A 76 5.51 1.26 -9.67
CA SER A 76 5.68 2.69 -9.91
C SER A 76 4.31 3.37 -10.11
N THR A 77 3.97 4.31 -9.23
CA THR A 77 2.68 4.99 -9.09
C THR A 77 2.14 5.57 -10.40
N LYS A 78 3.02 6.05 -11.28
CA LYS A 78 2.65 6.69 -12.55
C LYS A 78 2.21 5.67 -13.61
N ASN A 79 2.73 4.44 -13.56
CA ASN A 79 2.44 3.42 -14.57
C ASN A 79 1.30 2.47 -14.14
N SER A 80 1.07 2.26 -12.85
CA SER A 80 0.11 1.24 -12.39
C SER A 80 -1.35 1.64 -12.64
N VAL A 81 -1.76 2.84 -12.21
CA VAL A 81 -3.14 3.32 -12.40
C VAL A 81 -3.47 3.51 -13.88
N ILE A 82 -2.58 4.11 -14.67
CA ILE A 82 -2.79 4.31 -16.10
C ILE A 82 -2.89 2.96 -16.82
N ARG A 83 -2.03 2.00 -16.50
CA ARG A 83 -2.10 0.65 -17.12
C ARG A 83 -3.33 -0.13 -16.68
N PHE A 84 -3.79 0.04 -15.44
CA PHE A 84 -5.02 -0.57 -14.96
C PHE A 84 -6.25 -0.01 -15.69
N PHE A 85 -6.37 1.31 -15.77
CA PHE A 85 -7.44 1.96 -16.54
C PHE A 85 -7.37 1.64 -18.03
N MET A 86 -6.17 1.62 -18.61
CA MET A 86 -5.95 1.19 -20.00
C MET A 86 -6.36 -0.27 -20.20
N GLY A 87 -6.03 -1.17 -19.27
CA GLY A 87 -6.42 -2.58 -19.32
C GLY A 87 -7.94 -2.79 -19.23
N ILE A 88 -8.62 -2.01 -18.38
CA ILE A 88 -10.09 -2.00 -18.31
C ILE A 88 -10.70 -1.45 -19.59
N ILE A 89 -10.19 -0.34 -20.12
CA ILE A 89 -10.68 0.25 -21.37
C ILE A 89 -10.46 -0.71 -22.55
N LEU A 90 -9.28 -1.33 -22.65
CA LEU A 90 -8.95 -2.32 -23.70
C LEU A 90 -9.81 -3.58 -23.55
N GLY A 91 -10.05 -4.05 -22.32
CA GLY A 91 -10.89 -5.21 -22.05
C GLY A 91 -12.37 -4.96 -22.29
N LEU A 92 -12.86 -3.76 -21.96
CA LEU A 92 -14.27 -3.36 -22.12
C LEU A 92 -14.59 -2.98 -23.58
N THR A 93 -13.60 -2.53 -24.34
CA THR A 93 -13.70 -2.35 -25.80
C THR A 93 -13.51 -3.65 -26.58
N MET A 94 -12.98 -4.72 -25.95
CA MET A 94 -12.76 -6.04 -26.56
C MET A 94 -13.57 -7.23 -26.02
N PRO A 95 -14.92 -7.18 -25.94
CA PRO A 95 -15.71 -8.41 -25.95
C PRO A 95 -15.82 -9.01 -27.37
N LEU A 96 -15.59 -8.21 -28.43
CA LEU A 96 -15.95 -8.55 -29.82
C LEU A 96 -14.81 -9.14 -30.68
N LEU A 97 -13.55 -9.14 -30.22
CA LEU A 97 -12.43 -9.82 -30.92
C LEU A 97 -11.98 -11.13 -30.30
N LEU A 98 -12.54 -11.53 -29.14
CA LEU A 98 -12.36 -12.86 -28.56
C LEU A 98 -12.59 -14.01 -29.57
N PRO A 99 -13.63 -13.99 -30.44
CA PRO A 99 -13.83 -15.07 -31.43
C PRO A 99 -12.86 -15.02 -32.63
N LYS A 100 -12.07 -13.95 -32.81
CA LYS A 100 -11.16 -13.80 -33.96
C LYS A 100 -9.70 -14.11 -33.65
N ILE A 101 -9.30 -14.11 -32.38
CA ILE A 101 -7.87 -14.26 -31.96
C ILE A 101 -7.61 -15.56 -31.19
N MET A 102 -8.65 -16.27 -30.75
CA MET A 102 -8.54 -17.61 -30.13
C MET A 102 -8.24 -18.70 -31.17
N LEU A 103 -7.03 -18.71 -31.72
CA LEU A 103 -6.45 -19.92 -32.31
C LEU A 103 -5.78 -20.69 -31.18
N TYR A 104 -6.57 -21.51 -30.49
CA TYR A 104 -6.07 -22.45 -29.48
C TYR A 104 -5.10 -23.43 -30.18
N LYS A 105 -3.80 -23.22 -30.00
CA LYS A 105 -2.81 -24.25 -30.31
C LYS A 105 -2.87 -25.28 -29.19
N PRO A 106 -3.30 -26.53 -29.45
CA PRO A 106 -3.24 -27.57 -28.44
C PRO A 106 -1.78 -27.81 -28.05
N LYS A 107 -1.55 -27.99 -26.75
CA LYS A 107 -0.27 -28.41 -26.20
C LYS A 107 0.04 -29.82 -26.72
N ILE A 108 0.85 -29.91 -27.77
CA ILE A 108 1.48 -31.18 -28.15
C ILE A 108 2.45 -31.53 -27.02
N THR A 109 1.97 -32.30 -26.06
CA THR A 109 2.84 -32.96 -25.10
C THR A 109 3.26 -34.25 -25.77
N ALA A 110 4.44 -34.21 -26.38
CA ALA A 110 5.17 -35.40 -26.77
C ALA A 110 5.45 -36.20 -25.48
N VAL A 111 4.64 -37.22 -25.22
CA VAL A 111 5.02 -38.33 -24.35
C VAL A 111 5.25 -39.50 -25.29
N ALA A 112 6.47 -39.56 -25.81
CA ALA A 112 7.02 -40.79 -26.33
C ALA A 112 7.41 -41.64 -25.11
N GLU A 113 6.62 -42.68 -24.84
CA GLU A 113 7.10 -43.95 -24.29
C GLU A 113 5.98 -45.01 -24.45
N SER A 114 6.17 -45.90 -25.42
CA SER A 114 5.53 -47.20 -25.55
C SER A 114 6.19 -48.22 -24.60
N PRO A 115 5.72 -49.48 -24.51
CA PRO A 115 4.37 -50.00 -24.36
C PRO A 115 4.21 -50.90 -23.10
N VAL A 116 2.94 -51.13 -22.72
CA VAL A 116 2.35 -52.39 -22.20
C VAL A 116 3.15 -53.28 -21.23
N SER A 117 2.57 -53.45 -20.04
CA SER A 117 2.33 -54.77 -19.44
C SER A 117 0.88 -54.82 -18.95
#